data_AF-A0A091QTI1-F1
#
_entry.id   AF-A0A091QTI1-F1
#
_cell.length_a   1.000
_cell.length_b   1.000
_cell.length_c   1.000
_cell.angle_alpha   90.00
_cell.angle_beta   90.00
_cell.angle_gamma   90.00
#
_symmetry.space_group_name_H-M   'P 1'
#
loop_
_entity.id
_entity.type
_entity.pdbx_description
1 polymer ?
#
loop_
_entity_poly.entity_id
_entity_poly.type
_entity_poly.pdbx_seq_one_letter_code
_entity_poly.pdbx_strand_id
1 'polypeptide(L)'
;ELFVLTYGALVAQLCKDYEKDEDVNTCLDRMGYGIGIRLIDDFLARSAVKKCRSYSETADMIAQVAFKMYLGVTPSVSCSSATGNEFSLILDKNPLVDFVEELPAERASLCYCNLLCGVIRGALEMVHLAAEVTFRQDRLKGDAVTEIGITFLRKAED
;
A
#
# COMPACT_ATOMS: atom_id res chain seq x y z
N GLU A 1 -6.60 5.76 -15.82
CA GLU A 1 -7.85 6.46 -15.50
C GLU A 1 -8.97 5.53 -15.06
N LEU A 2 -9.37 4.53 -15.86
CA LEU A 2 -10.47 3.60 -15.48
C LEU A 2 -10.34 3.04 -14.06
N PHE A 3 -9.16 2.49 -13.71
CA PHE A 3 -8.90 1.94 -12.38
C PHE A 3 -9.11 2.97 -11.24
N VAL A 4 -8.67 4.21 -11.44
CA VAL A 4 -8.79 5.29 -10.45
C VAL A 4 -10.25 5.64 -10.20
N LEU A 5 -11.04 5.77 -11.27
CA LEU A 5 -12.47 6.05 -11.17
C LEU A 5 -13.23 4.88 -10.54
N THR A 6 -12.88 3.64 -10.88
CA THR A 6 -13.45 2.45 -10.23
C THR A 6 -13.10 2.39 -8.75
N TYR A 7 -11.86 2.73 -8.39
CA TYR A 7 -11.45 2.81 -6.99
C TYR A 7 -12.22 3.89 -6.23
N GLY A 8 -12.37 5.08 -6.81
CA GLY A 8 -13.19 6.15 -6.23
C GLY A 8 -14.64 5.75 -6.01
N ALA A 9 -15.26 5.05 -6.97
CA ALA A 9 -16.62 4.52 -6.82
C ALA A 9 -16.71 3.48 -5.71
N LEU A 10 -15.71 2.61 -5.57
CA LEU A 10 -15.63 1.63 -4.48
C LEU A 10 -15.57 2.33 -3.11
N VAL A 11 -14.65 3.29 -2.94
CA VAL A 11 -14.51 4.03 -1.67
C VAL A 11 -15.79 4.79 -1.36
N ALA A 12 -16.39 5.46 -2.35
CA ALA A 12 -17.65 6.18 -2.16
C ALA A 12 -18.80 5.26 -1.75
N GLN A 13 -18.85 4.02 -2.26
CA GLN A 13 -19.83 3.04 -1.85
C GLN A 13 -19.57 2.56 -0.41
N LEU A 14 -18.32 2.25 -0.04
CA LEU A 14 -17.97 1.86 1.33
C LEU A 14 -18.30 2.97 2.34
N CYS A 15 -18.06 4.24 2.01
CA CYS A 15 -18.45 5.36 2.85
C CYS A 15 -19.97 5.57 2.98
N LYS A 16 -20.80 4.94 2.13
CA LYS A 16 -22.25 4.90 2.34
C LYS A 16 -22.68 3.72 3.20
N ASP A 17 -21.99 2.59 3.04
CA ASP A 17 -22.31 1.34 3.73
C ASP A 17 -21.81 1.33 5.18
N TYR A 18 -20.79 2.13 5.50
CA TYR A 18 -20.19 2.23 6.84
C TYR A 18 -20.25 3.66 7.38
N GLU A 19 -20.72 3.80 8.62
CA GLU A 19 -20.72 5.08 9.33
C GLU A 19 -19.29 5.47 9.74
N LYS A 20 -18.51 4.53 10.27
CA LYS A 20 -17.18 4.77 10.83
C LYS A 20 -16.05 4.58 9.81
N ASP A 21 -15.09 5.49 9.83
CA ASP A 21 -13.92 5.44 8.95
C ASP A 21 -13.03 4.23 9.24
N GLU A 22 -12.95 3.80 10.50
CA GLU A 22 -12.17 2.63 10.90
C GLU A 22 -12.67 1.34 10.23
N ASP A 23 -13.99 1.22 10.06
CA ASP A 23 -14.61 0.08 9.39
C ASP A 23 -14.30 0.11 7.88
N VAL A 24 -14.35 1.30 7.26
CA VAL A 24 -13.95 1.49 5.85
C VAL A 24 -12.47 1.14 5.67
N ASN A 25 -11.59 1.65 6.53
CA ASN A 25 -10.15 1.39 6.50
C ASN A 25 -9.85 -0.11 6.61
N THR A 26 -10.50 -0.80 7.56
CA THR A 26 -10.37 -2.24 7.75
C THR A 26 -10.88 -3.02 6.53
N CYS A 27 -11.99 -2.58 5.94
CA CYS A 27 -12.55 -3.20 4.74
C CYS A 27 -11.61 -3.05 3.54
N LEU A 28 -11.08 -1.85 3.30
CA LEU A 28 -10.12 -1.56 2.23
C LEU A 28 -8.84 -2.40 2.38
N ASP A 29 -8.27 -2.48 3.58
CA ASP A 29 -7.09 -3.31 3.84
C ASP A 29 -7.38 -4.79 3.58
N ARG A 30 -8.52 -5.32 4.05
CA ARG A 30 -8.93 -6.71 3.81
C ARG A 30 -9.11 -7.01 2.32
N MET A 31 -9.74 -6.11 1.57
CA MET A 31 -9.86 -6.22 0.11
C MET A 31 -8.50 -6.22 -0.57
N GLY A 32 -7.63 -5.29 -0.17
CA GLY A 32 -6.26 -5.20 -0.65
C GLY A 32 -5.47 -6.48 -0.40
N TYR A 33 -5.57 -7.06 0.80
CA TYR A 33 -4.90 -8.30 1.16
C TYR A 33 -5.29 -9.47 0.25
N GLY A 34 -6.59 -9.64 -0.02
CA GLY A 34 -7.07 -10.64 -0.98
C GLY A 34 -6.55 -10.42 -2.41
N ILE A 35 -6.42 -9.15 -2.83
CA ILE A 35 -5.79 -8.80 -4.11
C ILE A 35 -4.30 -9.15 -4.10
N GLY A 36 -3.58 -8.76 -3.04
CA GLY A 36 -2.14 -9.00 -2.89
C GLY A 36 -1.74 -10.47 -2.98
N ILE A 37 -2.51 -11.34 -2.32
CA ILE A 37 -2.30 -12.80 -2.40
C ILE A 37 -2.35 -13.33 -3.83
N ARG A 38 -3.21 -12.76 -4.68
CA ARG A 38 -3.37 -13.21 -6.08
C ARG A 38 -2.40 -12.49 -7.02
N LEU A 39 -2.07 -11.25 -6.69
CA LEU A 39 -1.23 -10.38 -7.52
C LEU A 39 0.23 -10.84 -7.53
N ILE A 40 0.71 -11.44 -6.43
CA ILE A 40 2.10 -11.90 -6.31
C ILE A 40 2.48 -12.92 -7.38
N ASP A 41 1.58 -13.83 -7.77
CA ASP A 41 1.87 -14.84 -8.81
C ASP A 41 2.07 -14.17 -10.17
N ASP A 42 1.22 -13.20 -10.54
CA ASP A 42 1.38 -12.39 -11.75
C ASP A 42 2.70 -11.61 -11.72
N PHE A 43 3.01 -10.99 -10.58
CA PHE A 43 4.23 -10.22 -10.40
C PHE A 43 5.46 -11.10 -10.61
N LEU A 44 5.55 -12.26 -9.95
CA LEU A 44 6.69 -13.17 -10.07
C LEU A 44 6.84 -13.72 -11.50
N ALA A 45 5.72 -14.02 -12.17
CA ALA A 45 5.73 -14.50 -13.55
C ALA A 45 6.25 -13.45 -14.55
N ARG A 46 5.95 -12.17 -14.33
CA ARG A 46 6.24 -11.08 -15.28
C ARG A 46 7.53 -10.32 -15.00
N SER A 47 8.01 -10.33 -13.76
CA SER A 47 9.16 -9.53 -13.34
C SER A 47 10.50 -10.27 -13.46
N ALA A 48 10.49 -11.60 -13.68
CA ALA A 48 11.68 -12.47 -13.71
C ALA A 48 12.58 -12.32 -12.46
N VAL A 49 11.96 -11.95 -11.33
CA VAL A 49 12.65 -11.62 -10.09
C VAL A 49 13.13 -12.87 -9.41
N LYS A 50 14.42 -12.87 -9.06
CA LYS A 50 14.99 -13.90 -8.18
C LYS A 50 14.60 -13.60 -6.74
N LYS A 51 14.55 -14.64 -5.91
CA LYS A 51 14.28 -14.50 -4.47
C LYS A 51 15.18 -13.42 -3.85
N CYS A 52 14.56 -12.38 -3.29
CA CYS A 52 15.25 -11.29 -2.61
C CYS A 52 16.06 -11.82 -1.41
N ARG A 53 17.22 -11.22 -1.15
CA ARG A 53 18.17 -11.63 -0.11
C ARG A 53 18.11 -10.74 1.13
N SER A 54 17.45 -9.60 1.05
CA SER A 54 17.32 -8.65 2.16
C SER A 54 15.97 -7.92 2.13
N TYR A 55 15.61 -7.30 3.26
CA TYR A 55 14.43 -6.43 3.34
C TYR A 55 14.58 -5.18 2.49
N SER A 56 15.79 -4.62 2.39
CA SER A 56 16.06 -3.47 1.51
C SER A 56 15.79 -3.81 0.06
N GLU A 57 16.33 -4.95 -0.42
CA GLU A 57 16.06 -5.41 -1.79
C GLU A 57 14.56 -5.64 -2.01
N THR A 58 13.85 -6.17 -1.02
CA THR A 58 12.39 -6.35 -1.10
C THR A 58 11.66 -5.00 -1.22
N ALA A 59 12.01 -4.01 -0.41
CA ALA A 59 11.44 -2.67 -0.47
C ALA A 59 11.72 -1.99 -1.82
N ASP A 60 12.95 -2.12 -2.33
CA ASP A 60 13.33 -1.60 -3.65
C ASP A 60 12.54 -2.27 -4.77
N MET A 61 12.30 -3.59 -4.71
CA MET A 61 11.51 -4.31 -5.71
C MET A 61 10.04 -3.89 -5.70
N ILE A 62 9.47 -3.64 -4.52
CA ILE A 62 8.12 -3.08 -4.40
C ILE A 62 8.07 -1.72 -5.09
N ALA A 63 8.98 -0.81 -4.75
CA ALA A 63 8.99 0.56 -5.28
C ALA A 63 9.30 0.65 -6.78
N GLN A 64 10.40 0.04 -7.22
CA GLN A 64 10.97 0.24 -8.55
C GLN A 64 10.30 -0.63 -9.62
N VAL A 65 9.76 -1.80 -9.23
CA VAL A 65 9.18 -2.76 -10.16
C VAL A 65 7.67 -2.88 -9.98
N ALA A 66 7.18 -3.20 -8.78
CA ALA A 66 5.75 -3.47 -8.59
C ALA A 66 4.88 -2.22 -8.76
N PHE A 67 5.21 -1.11 -8.08
CA PHE A 67 4.48 0.15 -8.23
C PHE A 67 4.54 0.66 -9.67
N LYS A 68 5.68 0.52 -10.35
CA LYS A 68 5.83 0.91 -11.75
C LYS A 68 4.98 0.04 -12.67
N MET A 69 4.94 -1.27 -12.44
CA MET A 69 4.19 -2.22 -13.25
C MET A 69 2.67 -2.05 -13.11
N TYR A 70 2.17 -1.82 -11.91
CA TYR A 70 0.72 -1.81 -11.63
C TYR A 70 0.11 -0.42 -11.53
N LEU A 71 0.86 0.59 -11.09
CA LEU A 71 0.38 1.95 -10.88
C LEU A 71 1.08 3.00 -11.76
N GLY A 72 2.15 2.61 -12.48
CA GLY A 72 2.88 3.52 -13.37
C GLY A 72 3.71 4.58 -12.64
N VAL A 73 3.90 4.45 -11.33
CA VAL A 73 4.67 5.37 -10.49
C VAL A 73 5.82 4.65 -9.79
N THR A 74 6.80 5.41 -9.32
CA THR A 74 7.96 4.85 -8.64
C THR A 74 8.22 5.64 -7.36
N PRO A 75 7.73 5.18 -6.19
CA PRO A 75 8.00 5.84 -4.93
C PRO A 75 9.50 5.84 -4.61
N SER A 76 9.94 6.83 -3.84
CA SER A 76 11.26 6.78 -3.22
C SER A 76 11.21 5.89 -1.98
N VAL A 77 12.30 5.17 -1.73
CA VAL A 77 12.43 4.27 -0.56
C VAL A 77 13.36 4.93 0.45
N SER A 78 12.90 5.03 1.69
CA SER A 78 13.72 5.45 2.83
C SER A 78 13.76 4.34 3.88
N CYS A 79 14.88 4.17 4.57
CA CYS A 79 15.02 3.24 5.68
C CYS A 79 15.03 4.04 6.99
N SER A 80 14.09 3.75 7.88
CA SER A 80 13.85 4.53 9.10
C SER A 80 14.43 3.88 10.36
N SER A 81 14.81 2.59 10.30
CA SER A 81 15.33 1.88 11.47
C SER A 81 16.83 1.56 11.39
N ALA A 82 17.51 1.71 12.54
CA ALA A 82 18.88 1.23 12.72
C ALA A 82 19.00 -0.30 12.59
N THR A 83 17.89 -1.02 12.78
CA THR A 83 17.78 -2.48 12.63
C THR A 83 17.52 -2.94 11.19
N GLY A 84 17.28 -2.01 10.25
CA GLY A 84 17.13 -2.31 8.82
C GLY A 84 15.89 -3.12 8.45
N ASN A 85 14.84 -3.07 9.25
CA ASN A 85 13.58 -3.79 9.04
C ASN A 85 12.36 -2.88 8.87
N GLU A 86 12.55 -1.56 8.87
CA GLU A 86 11.48 -0.58 8.73
C GLU A 86 11.79 0.36 7.58
N PHE A 87 10.90 0.41 6.61
CA PHE A 87 11.05 1.14 5.36
C PHE A 87 9.84 2.02 5.12
N SER A 88 10.04 3.13 4.44
CA SER A 88 8.99 4.04 4.01
C SER A 88 9.01 4.14 2.48
N LEU A 89 7.84 3.97 1.87
CA LEU A 89 7.58 4.26 0.46
C LEU A 89 6.94 5.64 0.36
N ILE A 90 7.65 6.58 -0.26
CA ILE A 90 7.21 7.97 -0.38
C ILE A 90 6.74 8.22 -1.81
N LEU A 91 5.47 8.56 -1.95
CA LEU A 91 4.82 8.91 -3.21
C LEU A 91 4.65 10.43 -3.30
N ASP A 92 5.41 11.06 -4.19
CA ASP A 92 5.20 12.47 -4.53
C ASP A 92 3.89 12.67 -5.32
N LYS A 93 3.60 11.73 -6.23
CA LYS A 93 2.36 11.69 -7.01
C LYS A 93 1.67 10.34 -6.81
N ASN A 94 0.49 10.36 -6.20
CA ASN A 94 -0.34 9.19 -6.00
C ASN A 94 -1.46 9.16 -7.06
N PRO A 95 -1.44 8.21 -8.02
CA PRO A 95 -2.42 8.19 -9.11
C PRO A 95 -3.84 7.88 -8.64
N LEU A 96 -4.00 7.28 -7.46
CA LEU A 96 -5.32 6.95 -6.91
C LEU A 96 -6.11 8.18 -6.49
N VAL A 97 -5.44 9.32 -6.27
CA VAL A 97 -6.06 10.56 -5.79
C VAL A 97 -6.09 11.65 -6.87
N ASP A 98 -5.76 11.33 -8.13
CA ASP A 98 -5.70 12.30 -9.23
C ASP A 98 -7.05 13.05 -9.45
N PHE A 99 -8.18 12.48 -9.02
CA PHE A 99 -9.52 13.08 -9.11
C PHE A 99 -10.17 13.35 -7.74
N VAL A 100 -9.39 13.31 -6.66
CA VAL A 100 -9.86 13.56 -5.29
C VAL A 100 -9.07 14.75 -4.75
N GLU A 101 -9.72 15.92 -4.68
CA GLU A 101 -9.07 17.13 -4.20
C GLU A 101 -8.97 17.15 -2.67
N GLU A 102 -10.04 16.76 -1.98
CA GLU A 102 -10.12 16.71 -0.52
C GLU A 102 -11.11 15.64 -0.04
N LEU A 103 -10.89 15.14 1.18
CA LEU A 103 -11.86 14.30 1.87
C LEU A 103 -12.87 15.17 2.63
N PRO A 104 -14.16 14.78 2.68
CA PRO A 104 -15.13 15.47 3.52
C PRO A 104 -14.66 15.55 4.98
N ALA A 105 -14.95 16.66 5.67
CA ALA A 105 -14.52 16.86 7.07
C ALA A 105 -15.01 15.76 8.03
N GLU A 106 -16.15 15.16 7.72
CA GLU A 106 -16.73 14.02 8.46
C GLU A 106 -15.92 12.72 8.31
N ARG A 107 -14.99 12.67 7.35
CA ARG A 107 -14.18 11.51 6.97
C ARG A 107 -12.68 11.73 7.23
N ALA A 108 -12.34 12.49 8.28
CA ALA A 108 -10.96 12.85 8.59
C ALA A 108 -10.05 11.64 8.94
N SER A 109 -10.65 10.56 9.46
CA SER A 109 -9.93 9.34 9.84
C SER A 109 -9.78 8.35 8.68
N LEU A 110 -10.47 8.57 7.55
CA LEU A 110 -10.37 7.72 6.37
C LEU A 110 -8.95 7.74 5.80
N CYS A 111 -8.39 6.56 5.57
CA CYS A 111 -7.16 6.36 4.83
C CYS A 111 -7.56 5.97 3.40
N TYR A 112 -7.71 6.96 2.53
CA TYR A 112 -8.29 6.75 1.19
C TYR A 112 -7.55 5.68 0.39
N CYS A 113 -6.24 5.51 0.56
CA CYS A 113 -5.44 4.52 -0.16
C CYS A 113 -5.12 3.25 0.65
N ASN A 114 -5.83 2.97 1.75
CA ASN A 114 -5.52 1.85 2.64
C ASN A 114 -5.57 0.46 1.96
N LEU A 115 -6.23 0.35 0.80
CA LEU A 115 -6.17 -0.82 -0.05
C LEU A 115 -4.72 -1.20 -0.43
N LEU A 116 -3.84 -0.22 -0.64
CA LEU A 116 -2.43 -0.47 -0.96
C LEU A 116 -1.68 -1.17 0.18
N CYS A 117 -1.99 -0.83 1.44
CA CYS A 117 -1.40 -1.50 2.60
C CYS A 117 -1.72 -2.99 2.58
N GLY A 118 -2.99 -3.31 2.35
CA GLY A 118 -3.46 -4.68 2.22
C GLY A 118 -2.77 -5.42 1.08
N VAL A 119 -2.67 -4.81 -0.10
CA VAL A 119 -2.01 -5.41 -1.27
C VAL A 119 -0.56 -5.78 -0.96
N ILE A 120 0.20 -4.85 -0.38
CA ILE A 120 1.61 -5.09 -0.02
C ILE A 120 1.69 -6.21 1.02
N ARG A 121 0.87 -6.15 2.07
CA ARG A 121 0.85 -7.14 3.15
C ARG A 121 0.53 -8.55 2.63
N GLY A 122 -0.52 -8.69 1.82
CA GLY A 122 -0.93 -9.97 1.25
C GLY A 122 0.11 -10.56 0.30
N ALA A 123 0.74 -9.72 -0.53
CA ALA A 123 1.80 -10.16 -1.43
C ALA A 123 3.05 -10.63 -0.68
N LEU A 124 3.46 -9.89 0.36
CA LEU A 124 4.62 -10.23 1.20
C LEU A 124 4.41 -11.52 2.00
N GLU A 125 3.20 -11.76 2.48
CA GLU A 125 2.85 -12.99 3.20
C GLU A 125 3.04 -14.24 2.34
N MET A 126 2.66 -14.18 1.06
CA MET A 126 2.80 -15.28 0.10
C MET A 126 4.25 -15.65 -0.21
N VAL A 127 5.21 -14.75 0.05
CA VAL A 127 6.64 -15.03 -0.06
C VAL A 127 7.30 -15.28 1.32
N HIS A 128 6.47 -15.55 2.34
CA HIS A 128 6.87 -15.82 3.72
C HIS A 128 7.62 -14.67 4.41
N LEU A 129 7.26 -13.43 4.06
CA LEU A 129 7.75 -12.20 4.67
C LEU A 129 6.59 -11.50 5.38
N ALA A 130 6.32 -11.84 6.63
CA ALA A 130 5.29 -11.14 7.39
C ALA A 130 5.71 -9.67 7.61
N ALA A 131 4.79 -8.73 7.37
CA ALA A 131 5.05 -7.32 7.55
C ALA A 131 3.79 -6.59 8.01
N GLU A 132 3.97 -5.56 8.83
CA GLU A 132 2.96 -4.55 9.10
C GLU A 132 3.10 -3.43 8.07
N VAL A 133 1.99 -3.01 7.47
CA VAL A 133 1.96 -1.95 6.46
C VAL A 133 0.93 -0.92 6.86
N THR A 134 1.34 0.34 6.99
CA THR A 134 0.49 1.43 7.50
C THR A 134 0.70 2.73 6.72
N PHE A 135 -0.35 3.55 6.62
CA PHE A 135 -0.21 4.92 6.14
C PHE A 135 0.36 5.82 7.24
N ARG A 136 1.40 6.59 6.91
CA ARG A 136 2.04 7.54 7.82
C ARG A 136 1.73 8.99 7.49
N GLN A 137 1.73 9.31 6.19
CA GLN A 137 1.42 10.64 5.67
C GLN A 137 0.45 10.52 4.49
N ASP A 138 -0.47 11.46 4.38
CA ASP A 138 -1.48 11.48 3.32
C ASP A 138 -1.71 12.91 2.81
N ARG A 139 -1.44 13.14 1.52
CA ARG A 139 -1.71 14.42 0.86
C ARG A 139 -3.17 14.84 0.95
N LEU A 140 -4.11 13.89 0.99
CA LEU A 140 -5.54 14.19 1.16
C LEU A 140 -5.88 14.75 2.54
N LYS A 141 -4.98 14.59 3.51
CA LYS A 141 -5.10 15.14 4.88
C LYS A 141 -4.26 16.41 5.07
N GLY A 142 -3.65 16.92 4.00
CA GLY A 142 -2.82 18.14 4.03
C GLY A 142 -1.32 17.90 4.21
N ASP A 143 -0.86 16.65 4.24
CA ASP A 143 0.58 16.36 4.26
C ASP A 143 1.25 16.69 2.92
N ALA A 144 2.58 16.88 2.94
CA ALA A 144 3.34 17.22 1.74
C ALA A 144 3.41 16.06 0.72
N VAL A 145 3.46 14.83 1.23
CA VAL A 145 3.64 13.59 0.45
C VAL A 145 2.71 12.50 0.98
N THR A 146 2.54 11.44 0.21
CA THR A 146 1.91 10.22 0.69
C THR A 146 2.99 9.23 1.10
N GLU A 147 2.97 8.76 2.35
CA GLU A 147 3.98 7.85 2.90
C GLU A 147 3.32 6.56 3.40
N ILE A 148 3.81 5.42 2.89
CA ILE A 148 3.42 4.07 3.34
C ILE A 148 4.62 3.45 4.09
N GLY A 149 4.44 3.18 5.37
CA GLY A 149 5.42 2.46 6.19
C GLY A 149 5.28 0.95 6.05
N ILE A 150 6.41 0.25 5.97
CA ILE A 150 6.53 -1.20 5.95
C ILE A 150 7.48 -1.62 7.07
N THR A 151 6.96 -2.38 8.03
CA THR A 151 7.76 -2.96 9.12
C THR A 151 7.78 -4.47 8.96
N PHE A 152 8.93 -5.02 8.56
CA PHE A 152 9.12 -6.46 8.47
C PHE A 152 9.15 -7.08 9.87
N LEU A 153 8.23 -8.02 10.09
CA LEU A 153 8.15 -8.80 11.30
C LEU A 153 9.19 -9.92 11.21
N ARG A 154 10.03 -10.05 12.25
CA ARG A 154 10.95 -11.19 12.33
C ARG A 154 10.11 -12.46 12.41
N LYS A 155 10.52 -13.52 11.72
CA LYS A 155 10.00 -14.85 12.00
C LYS A 155 10.20 -15.13 13.48
N ALA A 156 9.13 -15.54 14.18
CA ALA A 156 9.33 -16.33 15.39
C ALA A 156 10.16 -17.54 14.95
N GLU A 157 11.33 -17.72 15.54
CA GLU A 157 12.10 -18.93 15.36
C GLU A 157 11.22 -20.09 15.87
N ASP A 158 10.96 -21.08 15.00
CA ASP A 158 10.44 -22.39 15.42
C ASP A 158 11.54 -23.17 16.15
#